data_AF-T1BJU3-F1
#
_entry.id   AF-T1BJU3-F1
#
_cell.length_a   1.000
_cell.length_b   1.000
_cell.length_c   1.000
_cell.angle_alpha   90.00
_cell.angle_beta   90.00
_cell.angle_gamma   90.00
#
_symmetry.space_group_name_H-M   'P 1'
#
loop_
_entity.id
_entity.type
_entity.pdbx_description
1 polymer ?
#
loop_
_entity_poly.entity_id
_entity_poly.type
_entity_poly.pdbx_seq_one_letter_code
_entity_poly.pdbx_strand_id
1 'polypeptide(L)' 'SNNLAENSMRPVATGRRNWIHIGSQQAGPRVAAILSVVESCRRMKIPVRDYLADILPGLANTSIQRLAKLTPTAWAADHQ' A
#
# COMPACT_ATOMS: atom_id res chain seq x y z
N SER A 1 14.04 -17.43 -2.95
CA SER A 1 15.04 -16.37 -3.23
C SER A 1 14.51 -15.01 -2.81
N ASN A 2 15.25 -14.24 -2.00
CA ASN A 2 14.79 -12.93 -1.48
C ASN A 2 14.87 -11.76 -2.49
N ASN A 3 15.41 -12.04 -3.69
CA ASN A 3 15.59 -11.08 -4.78
C ASN A 3 14.31 -10.27 -5.09
N LEU A 4 13.12 -10.87 -5.08
CA LEU A 4 11.88 -10.14 -5.33
C LEU A 4 11.57 -9.11 -4.22
N ALA A 5 11.79 -9.47 -2.96
CA ALA A 5 11.59 -8.58 -1.83
C ALA A 5 12.63 -7.45 -1.84
N GLU A 6 13.90 -7.77 -2.05
CA GLU A 6 14.99 -6.80 -2.16
C GLU A 6 14.76 -5.80 -3.31
N ASN A 7 14.30 -6.30 -4.46
CA ASN A 7 13.97 -5.44 -5.62
C ASN A 7 12.79 -4.51 -5.35
N SER A 8 11.81 -4.98 -4.57
CA SER A 8 10.66 -4.17 -4.14
C SER A 8 11.06 -3.03 -3.21
N MET A 9 12.18 -3.16 -2.49
CA MET A 9 12.70 -2.15 -1.56
C MET A 9 13.57 -1.07 -2.23
N ARG A 10 14.07 -1.29 -3.46
CA ARG A 10 14.94 -0.30 -4.14
C ARG A 10 14.32 1.10 -4.26
N PRO A 11 13.03 1.26 -4.64
CA PRO A 11 12.41 2.59 -4.72
C PRO A 11 12.41 3.33 -3.38
N VAL A 12 12.24 2.60 -2.27
CA VAL A 12 12.31 3.15 -0.91
C VAL A 12 13.74 3.61 -0.59
N ALA A 13 14.73 2.79 -0.92
CA ALA A 13 16.14 3.11 -0.70
C ALA A 13 16.62 4.32 -1.52
N THR A 14 16.11 4.48 -2.74
CA THR A 14 16.37 5.66 -3.57
C THR A 14 15.62 6.90 -3.07
N GLY A 15 14.35 6.74 -2.68
CA GLY A 15 13.48 7.84 -2.22
C GLY A 15 13.81 8.39 -0.85
N ARG A 16 14.51 7.64 0.02
CA ARG A 16 14.84 8.06 1.39
C ARG A 16 15.56 9.41 1.49
N ARG A 17 16.35 9.79 0.47
CA ARG A 17 17.03 11.10 0.41
C ARG A 17 16.06 12.26 0.18
N ASN A 18 14.86 11.99 -0.32
CA ASN A 18 13.81 12.99 -0.56
C ASN A 18 12.84 13.11 0.63
N TRP A 19 12.89 12.19 1.60
CA TRP A 19 11.97 12.10 2.74
C TRP A 19 12.68 12.34 4.08
N ILE A 20 13.64 13.27 4.10
CA ILE A 20 14.49 13.56 5.27
C ILE A 20 13.76 14.28 6.41
N HIS A 21 12.60 14.89 6.13
CA HIS A 21 11.77 15.57 7.12
C HIS A 21 10.59 14.68 7.51
N ILE A 22 10.71 13.97 8.62
CA ILE A 22 9.64 13.15 9.18
C ILE A 22 8.89 13.99 10.22
N GLY A 23 7.63 14.33 9.93
CA GLY A 23 6.82 15.20 10.80
C GLY A 23 6.44 14.58 12.16
N SER A 24 6.53 13.26 12.31
CA SER A 24 6.35 12.55 13.60
C SER A 24 6.95 11.14 13.55
N GLN A 25 7.35 10.58 14.71
CA GLN A 25 7.86 9.20 14.80
C GLN A 25 6.87 8.16 14.24
N GLN A 26 5.56 8.43 14.38
CA GLN A 26 4.49 7.56 13.89
C GLN A 26 4.34 7.56 12.37
N ALA A 27 4.96 8.49 11.64
CA ALA A 27 4.89 8.53 10.19
C ALA A 27 5.61 7.34 9.53
N GLY A 28 6.68 6.82 10.14
CA GLY A 28 7.42 5.66 9.62
C GLY A 28 6.54 4.41 9.42
N PRO A 29 5.88 3.90 10.48
CA PRO A 29 4.95 2.78 10.36
C PRO A 29 3.79 3.01 9.37
N ARG A 30 3.26 4.23 9.30
CA ARG A 30 2.18 4.57 8.34
C ARG A 30 2.65 4.50 6.89
N VAL A 31 3.82 5.07 6.60
CA VAL A 31 4.43 4.99 5.25
C VAL A 31 4.75 3.55 4.88
N ALA A 32 5.28 2.76 5.83
CA ALA A 32 5.55 1.34 5.60
C ALA A 32 4.28 0.54 5.26
N ALA A 33 3.16 0.82 5.95
CA ALA A 33 1.87 0.20 5.64
C ALA A 33 1.37 0.57 4.23
N ILE A 34 1.46 1.85 3.85
CA ILE A 34 1.07 2.32 2.50
C ILE A 34 1.91 1.63 1.42
N LEU A 35 3.24 1.61 1.59
CA LEU A 35 4.16 0.96 0.64
C LEU A 35 3.87 -0.54 0.52
N SER A 36 3.53 -1.20 1.62
CA SER A 36 3.16 -2.62 1.62
C SER A 36 1.91 -2.90 0.79
N VAL A 37 0.89 -2.03 0.88
CA VAL A 37 -0.34 -2.14 0.07
C VAL A 37 -0.04 -1.90 -1.41
N VAL A 38 0.73 -0.86 -1.73
CA VAL A 38 1.14 -0.54 -3.12
C VAL A 38 1.92 -1.69 -3.74
N GLU A 39 2.89 -2.26 -3.02
CA GLU A 39 3.66 -3.40 -3.50
C GLU A 39 2.81 -4.68 -3.65
N SER A 40 1.80 -4.86 -2.80
CA SER A 40 0.85 -5.96 -2.94
C SER A 40 0.05 -5.84 -4.24
N CYS A 41 -0.49 -4.65 -4.55
CA CYS A 41 -1.15 -4.38 -5.82
C CYS A 41 -0.22 -4.62 -7.01
N ARG A 42 1.02 -4.13 -6.95
CA ARG A 42 2.02 -4.32 -8.02
C ARG A 42 2.31 -5.80 -8.29
N ARG A 43 2.45 -6.62 -7.23
CA ARG A 43 2.67 -8.08 -7.35
C ARG A 43 1.49 -8.80 -7.97
N MET A 44 0.27 -8.38 -7.66
CA MET A 44 -0.97 -8.95 -8.21
C MET A 44 -1.37 -8.34 -9.57
N LYS A 45 -0.56 -7.42 -10.12
CA LYS A 45 -0.86 -6.68 -11.37
C LYS A 45 -2.18 -5.87 -11.30
N ILE A 46 -2.55 -5.45 -10.09
CA ILE A 46 -3.70 -4.57 -9.85
C ILE A 46 -3.26 -3.14 -10.17
N PRO A 47 -4.02 -2.37 -10.98
CA PRO A 47 -3.77 -0.95 -11.16
C PRO A 47 -3.95 -0.21 -9.83
N VAL A 48 -2.84 0.16 -9.19
CA VAL A 48 -2.79 0.79 -7.85
C VAL A 48 -3.70 2.01 -7.78
N ARG A 49 -3.74 2.82 -8.85
CA ARG A 49 -4.55 4.03 -8.92
C ARG A 49 -6.03 3.72 -8.79
N ASP A 50 -6.51 2.68 -9.45
CA ASP A 50 -7.94 2.34 -9.47
C ASP A 50 -8.35 1.74 -8.14
N TYR A 51 -7.52 0.84 -7.58
CA TYR A 51 -7.70 0.33 -6.22
C TYR A 51 -7.77 1.46 -5.19
N LEU A 52 -6.83 2.42 -5.21
CA LEU A 52 -6.86 3.53 -4.26
C LEU A 52 -8.04 4.48 -4.50
N ALA A 53 -8.42 4.70 -5.77
CA ALA A 53 -9.55 5.56 -6.11
C ALA A 53 -10.88 4.98 -5.61
N ASP A 54 -11.01 3.67 -5.55
CA ASP A 54 -12.21 2.99 -5.04
C ASP A 54 -12.22 2.89 -3.51
N ILE A 55 -11.07 2.53 -2.91
CA ILE A 55 -10.99 2.25 -1.47
C ILE A 55 -10.87 3.50 -0.60
N LEU A 56 -10.14 4.54 -1.04
CA LEU A 56 -9.90 5.73 -0.20
C LEU A 56 -11.18 6.53 0.10
N PRO A 57 -12.11 6.73 -0.85
CA PRO A 57 -13.40 7.36 -0.55
C PRO A 57 -14.17 6.53 0.49
N GLY A 58 -14.39 7.10 1.67
CA GLY A 58 -15.13 6.42 2.74
C GLY A 58 -14.33 5.44 3.61
N LEU A 59 -13.02 5.29 3.38
CA LEU A 59 -12.16 4.46 4.24
C LEU A 59 -12.25 4.88 5.71
N ALA A 60 -12.26 6.19 5.98
CA ALA A 60 -12.38 6.74 7.33
C ALA A 60 -13.72 6.39 8.02
N ASN A 61 -14.76 6.13 7.25
CA ASN A 61 -16.09 5.76 7.75
C ASN A 61 -16.32 4.24 7.77
N THR A 62 -15.34 3.45 7.32
CA THR A 62 -15.48 2.00 7.23
C THR A 62 -15.15 1.34 8.57
N SER A 63 -16.06 0.50 9.06
CA SER A 63 -15.81 -0.33 10.25
C SER A 63 -14.58 -1.22 10.04
N ILE A 64 -13.75 -1.34 11.09
CA ILE A 64 -12.57 -2.21 11.12
C ILE A 64 -12.92 -3.65 10.72
N GLN A 65 -14.12 -4.13 11.08
CA GLN A 65 -14.60 -5.48 10.74
C GLN A 65 -14.75 -5.71 9.23
N ARG A 66 -14.88 -4.64 8.44
CA ARG A 66 -15.02 -4.72 6.97
C ARG A 66 -13.69 -4.56 6.23
N LEU A 67 -12.59 -4.21 6.90
CA LEU A 67 -11.29 -3.95 6.26
C LEU A 67 -10.76 -5.12 5.46
N ALA A 68 -11.06 -6.37 5.87
CA ALA A 68 -10.65 -7.56 5.13
C ALA A 68 -11.17 -7.56 3.67
N LYS A 69 -12.36 -6.97 3.43
CA LYS A 69 -12.94 -6.84 2.09
C LYS A 69 -12.29 -5.74 1.25
N LEU A 70 -11.57 -4.82 1.88
CA LEU A 70 -10.89 -3.71 1.21
C LEU A 70 -9.43 -4.06 0.87
N THR A 71 -8.96 -5.27 1.20
CA THR A 71 -7.60 -5.68 0.83
C THR A 71 -7.46 -5.80 -0.69
N PRO A 72 -6.26 -5.60 -1.27
CA PRO A 72 -6.08 -5.71 -2.72
C PRO A 72 -6.54 -7.05 -3.30
N THR A 73 -6.36 -8.14 -2.55
CA THR A 73 -6.80 -9.48 -2.97
C THR A 73 -8.32 -9.58 -3.03
N ALA A 74 -9.03 -9.09 -2.00
CA ALA A 74 -10.49 -9.10 -1.98
C ALA A 74 -11.08 -8.17 -3.05
N TRP A 75 -10.49 -6.99 -3.23
CA TRP A 75 -10.89 -6.04 -4.26
C TRP A 75 -10.77 -6.63 -5.67
N ALA A 76 -9.64 -7.29 -5.97
CA ALA A 76 -9.41 -7.93 -7.27
C ALA A 76 -10.39 -9.08 -7.55
N ALA A 77 -10.81 -9.82 -6.51
CA ALA A 77 -11.81 -10.88 -6.67
C ALA A 77 -13.22 -10.35 -6.94
N ASP A 78 -13.53 -9.12 -6.50
CA ASP A 78 -14.82 -8.46 -6.72
C ASP A 78 -14.89 -7.75 -8.09
N HIS A 79 -13.74 -7.38 -8.65
CA HIS A 79 -13.60 -6.62 -9.90
C HIS A 79 -13.06 -7.47 -11.08
N GLN A 80 -13.10 -8.80 -10.96
CA GLN A 80 -12.79 -9.78 -12.01
C GLN A 80 -14.06 -10.25 -12.72
#